data_AF-A0A259ND88-F1
#
_entry.id   AF-A0A259ND88-F1
#
_cell.length_a   1.000
_cell.length_b   1.000
_cell.length_c   1.000
_cell.angle_alpha   90.00
_cell.angle_beta   90.00
_cell.angle_gamma   90.00
#
_symmetry.space_group_name_H-M   'P 1'
#
loop_
_entity.id
_entity.type
_entity.pdbx_description
1 polymer ?
#
loop_
_entity_poly.entity_id
_entity_poly.type
_entity_poly.pdbx_seq_one_letter_code
_entity_poly.pdbx_strand_id
1 'polypeptide(L)'
;MAVRLERGWGISSEAEYRGLRPDSRLVMTHKGQAFELAFKHRMLDSGAEVYRACDALQQTMTRFYKQAGIKGGSSHSGRRTLAARVLAATGDVDTVQAILGHQCLDHSKPYLSIDQGVIRHAFEIAL
;
A
#
# COMPACT_ATOMS: atom_id res chain seq x y z
N MET A 1 6.34 -17.57 11.01
CA MET A 1 6.75 -19.00 10.97
C MET A 1 6.20 -19.79 12.14
N ALA A 2 6.34 -19.34 13.40
CA ALA A 2 5.83 -20.05 14.59
C ALA A 2 4.38 -20.54 14.45
N VAL A 3 3.46 -19.66 14.02
CA VAL A 3 2.05 -19.99 13.78
C VAL A 3 1.84 -21.13 12.77
N ARG A 4 2.72 -21.25 11.76
CA ARG A 4 2.60 -22.33 10.76
C ARG A 4 3.02 -23.68 11.31
N LEU A 5 4.09 -23.71 12.12
CA LEU A 5 4.54 -24.93 12.78
C LEU A 5 3.50 -25.39 13.80
N GLU A 6 2.99 -24.47 14.63
CA GLU A 6 1.94 -24.74 15.62
C GLU A 6 0.66 -25.31 14.98
N ARG A 7 0.29 -24.81 13.79
CA ARG A 7 -0.94 -25.23 13.08
C ARG A 7 -0.72 -26.34 12.05
N GLY A 8 0.51 -26.85 11.91
CA GLY A 8 0.83 -27.89 10.92
C GLY A 8 0.68 -27.44 9.45
N TRP A 9 0.83 -26.14 9.16
CA TRP A 9 0.57 -25.59 7.83
C TRP A 9 1.79 -25.60 6.91
N GLY A 10 1.73 -26.48 5.89
CA GLY A 10 2.79 -26.64 4.91
C GLY A 10 4.09 -27.15 5.54
N ILE A 11 3.96 -28.07 6.50
CA ILE A 11 5.08 -28.74 7.16
C ILE A 11 5.69 -29.81 6.24
N SER A 12 7.00 -29.98 6.34
CA SER A 12 7.78 -31.03 5.69
C SER A 12 8.22 -32.05 6.74
N SER A 13 8.50 -33.29 6.33
CA SER A 13 9.18 -34.29 7.17
C SER A 13 10.67 -33.98 7.35
N GLU A 14 11.25 -33.21 6.43
CA GLU A 14 12.66 -32.86 6.41
C GLU A 14 12.97 -31.66 7.33
N ALA A 15 14.15 -31.64 7.94
CA ALA A 15 14.62 -30.50 8.74
C ALA A 15 14.97 -29.25 7.90
N GLU A 16 15.11 -29.42 6.58
CA GLU A 16 15.37 -28.35 5.63
C GLU A 16 14.23 -27.30 5.65
N TYR A 17 14.54 -26.03 5.30
CA TYR A 17 13.59 -24.91 5.34
C TYR A 17 12.87 -24.75 6.69
N ARG A 18 13.53 -25.15 7.78
CA ARG A 18 13.01 -25.12 9.16
C ARG A 18 11.73 -25.96 9.32
N GLY A 19 11.67 -27.12 8.66
CA GLY A 19 10.53 -28.03 8.74
C GLY A 19 9.31 -27.58 7.91
N LEU A 20 9.47 -26.61 7.01
CA LEU A 20 8.43 -26.20 6.08
C LEU A 20 8.70 -26.75 4.68
N ARG A 21 7.65 -26.96 3.91
CA ARG A 21 7.81 -27.34 2.51
C ARG A 21 8.35 -26.17 1.67
N PRO A 22 9.39 -26.37 0.86
CA PRO A 22 9.95 -25.32 0.01
C PRO A 22 8.99 -24.82 -1.08
N ASP A 23 8.07 -25.69 -1.54
CA ASP A 23 7.07 -25.36 -2.56
C ASP A 23 5.84 -24.63 -2.00
N SER A 24 5.71 -24.54 -0.67
CA SER A 24 4.59 -23.88 -0.03
C SER A 24 4.70 -22.36 -0.11
N ARG A 25 3.58 -21.68 -0.38
CA ARG A 25 3.55 -20.21 -0.34
C ARG A 25 3.88 -19.70 1.06
N LEU A 26 4.67 -18.62 1.13
CA LEU A 26 5.06 -17.99 2.39
C LEU A 26 3.84 -17.44 3.15
N VAL A 27 3.01 -16.67 2.45
CA VAL A 27 1.79 -16.06 2.98
C VAL A 27 0.63 -17.03 2.82
N MET A 28 -0.04 -17.32 3.92
CA MET A 28 -1.16 -18.26 3.98
C MET A 28 -2.43 -17.57 4.47
N THR A 29 -3.58 -18.12 4.12
CA THR A 29 -4.86 -17.72 4.69
C THR A 29 -5.01 -18.25 6.11
N HIS A 30 -6.03 -17.78 6.85
CA HIS A 30 -6.37 -18.30 8.18
C HIS A 30 -6.78 -19.78 8.19
N LYS A 31 -6.95 -20.40 7.01
CA LYS A 31 -7.25 -21.83 6.82
C LYS A 31 -6.02 -22.65 6.45
N GLY A 32 -4.83 -22.05 6.38
CA GLY A 32 -3.60 -22.75 5.99
C GLY A 32 -3.47 -23.01 4.49
N GLN A 33 -4.25 -22.32 3.66
CA GLN A 33 -4.13 -22.38 2.20
C GLN A 33 -3.20 -21.27 1.70
N ALA A 34 -2.68 -21.42 0.48
CA ALA A 34 -1.94 -20.35 -0.18
C ALA A 34 -2.78 -19.08 -0.27
N PHE A 35 -2.20 -17.93 0.10
CA PHE A 35 -2.84 -16.65 -0.15
C PHE A 35 -2.74 -16.30 -1.64
N GLU A 36 -3.84 -15.86 -2.24
CA GLU A 36 -3.92 -15.48 -3.65
C GLU A 36 -4.55 -14.09 -3.83
N LEU A 37 -4.10 -13.41 -4.87
CA LEU A 37 -4.67 -12.13 -5.30
C LEU A 37 -5.90 -12.39 -6.18
N ALA A 38 -6.95 -11.60 -5.97
CA ALA A 38 -8.16 -11.68 -6.78
C ALA A 38 -7.91 -11.14 -8.18
N PHE A 39 -8.38 -11.83 -9.21
CA PHE A 39 -8.44 -11.30 -10.56
C PHE A 39 -9.55 -10.27 -10.66
N LYS A 40 -9.24 -9.12 -11.27
CA LYS A 40 -10.16 -8.02 -11.53
C LYS A 40 -10.18 -7.76 -13.02
N HIS A 41 -11.38 -7.77 -13.58
CA HIS A 41 -11.63 -7.45 -14.97
C HIS A 41 -12.22 -6.04 -15.02
N ARG A 42 -11.61 -5.15 -15.80
CA ARG A 42 -12.07 -3.78 -15.96
C ARG A 42 -12.10 -3.42 -17.43
N MET A 43 -13.20 -2.83 -17.88
CA MET A 43 -13.26 -2.16 -19.17
C MET A 43 -12.78 -0.71 -18.99
N LEU A 44 -11.75 -0.35 -19.74
CA LEU A 44 -11.25 1.01 -19.88
C LEU A 44 -11.50 1.48 -21.32
N ASP A 45 -11.36 2.78 -21.55
CA ASP A 45 -11.44 3.36 -22.90
C ASP A 45 -10.37 2.78 -23.84
N SER A 46 -9.26 2.31 -23.29
CA SER A 46 -8.18 1.60 -24.00
C SER A 46 -8.44 0.11 -24.23
N GLY A 47 -9.54 -0.46 -23.71
CA GLY A 47 -9.91 -1.86 -23.85
C GLY A 47 -10.05 -2.61 -22.52
N ALA A 48 -10.19 -3.93 -22.62
CA ALA A 48 -10.33 -4.81 -21.47
C ALA A 48 -8.97 -5.03 -20.78
N GLU A 49 -8.91 -4.77 -19.48
CA GLU A 49 -7.73 -4.99 -18.66
C GLU A 49 -8.04 -5.99 -17.54
N VAL A 50 -7.13 -6.95 -17.37
CA VAL A 50 -7.18 -7.92 -16.27
C VAL A 50 -5.98 -7.72 -15.37
N TYR A 51 -6.22 -7.40 -14.11
CA TYR A 51 -5.17 -7.19 -13.13
C TYR A 51 -5.45 -7.97 -11.84
N ARG A 52 -4.42 -8.14 -11.02
CA ARG A 52 -4.52 -8.81 -9.72
C ARG A 52 -4.59 -7.78 -8.60
N ALA A 53 -5.53 -7.96 -7.67
CA ALA A 53 -5.73 -7.06 -6.55
C ALA A 53 -5.65 -7.79 -5.20
N CYS A 54 -5.06 -7.12 -4.20
CA CYS A 54 -4.98 -7.62 -2.82
C CYS A 54 -6.14 -7.09 -1.98
N ASP A 55 -7.36 -7.56 -2.25
CA ASP A 55 -8.57 -7.10 -1.57
C ASP A 55 -8.49 -7.29 -0.04
N ALA A 56 -7.89 -8.39 0.41
CA ALA A 56 -7.73 -8.67 1.84
C ALA A 56 -6.91 -7.59 2.57
N LEU A 57 -5.82 -7.11 1.95
CA LEU A 57 -5.01 -6.03 2.52
C LEU A 57 -5.76 -4.71 2.51
N GLN A 58 -6.42 -4.38 1.39
CA GLN A 58 -7.22 -3.16 1.27
C GLN A 58 -8.34 -3.11 2.32
N GLN A 59 -9.08 -4.21 2.50
CA GLN A 59 -10.14 -4.30 3.51
C GLN A 59 -9.59 -4.19 4.93
N THR A 60 -8.44 -4.81 5.20
CA THR A 60 -7.77 -4.71 6.50
C THR A 60 -7.40 -3.26 6.82
N MET A 61 -6.77 -2.56 5.88
CA MET A 61 -6.42 -1.15 6.05
C MET A 61 -7.65 -0.26 6.21
N THR A 62 -8.69 -0.46 5.40
CA THR A 62 -9.96 0.28 5.56
C THR A 62 -10.59 0.04 6.93
N ARG A 63 -10.50 -1.17 7.48
CA ARG A 63 -10.94 -1.46 8.86
C ARG A 63 -10.13 -0.69 9.88
N PHE A 64 -8.81 -0.62 9.77
CA PHE A 64 -7.98 0.16 10.68
C PHE A 64 -8.32 1.65 10.64
N TYR A 65 -8.50 2.23 9.45
CA TYR A 65 -8.96 3.62 9.34
C TYR A 65 -10.31 3.83 10.04
N LYS A 66 -11.30 2.95 9.80
CA LYS A 66 -12.61 3.04 10.44
C LYS A 66 -12.52 2.92 11.97
N GLN A 67 -11.71 2.00 12.48
CA GLN A 67 -11.50 1.79 13.92
C GLN A 67 -10.79 2.99 14.58
N ALA A 68 -9.92 3.68 13.85
CA ALA A 68 -9.31 4.93 14.30
C ALA A 68 -10.24 6.15 14.18
N GLY A 69 -11.50 5.98 13.79
CA GLY A 69 -12.46 7.07 13.60
C GLY A 69 -12.27 7.87 12.30
N ILE A 70 -11.41 7.40 11.39
CA ILE A 70 -11.12 8.07 10.12
C ILE A 70 -12.17 7.66 9.07
N LYS A 71 -13.03 8.62 8.70
CA LYS A 71 -14.04 8.44 7.66
C LYS A 71 -13.41 8.51 6.27
N GLY A 72 -13.79 7.60 5.37
CA GLY A 72 -13.29 7.58 3.99
C GLY A 72 -11.83 7.13 3.82
N GLY A 73 -11.17 6.67 4.88
CA GLY A 73 -9.78 6.22 4.83
C GLY A 73 -9.57 5.00 3.91
N SER A 74 -8.54 5.09 3.08
CA SER A 74 -8.09 4.08 2.12
C SER A 74 -6.56 4.09 1.96
N SER A 75 -6.01 3.05 1.36
CA SER A 75 -4.58 3.00 1.02
C SER A 75 -4.13 4.20 0.16
N HIS A 76 -4.97 4.64 -0.79
CA HIS A 76 -4.67 5.80 -1.62
C HIS A 76 -4.65 7.10 -0.81
N SER A 77 -5.63 7.31 0.08
CA SER A 77 -5.63 8.49 0.97
C SER A 77 -4.42 8.51 1.91
N GLY A 78 -4.02 7.35 2.45
CA GLY A 78 -2.83 7.24 3.29
C GLY A 78 -1.54 7.59 2.53
N ARG A 79 -1.42 7.13 1.28
CA ARG A 79 -0.30 7.48 0.40
C ARG A 79 -0.25 8.99 0.09
N ARG A 80 -1.40 9.65 -0.10
CA ARG A 80 -1.48 11.12 -0.22
C ARG A 80 -1.06 11.83 1.05
N THR A 81 -1.53 11.39 2.21
CA THR A 81 -1.11 11.96 3.50
C THR A 81 0.39 11.81 3.74
N LEU A 82 0.98 10.66 3.38
CA LEU A 82 2.43 10.45 3.47
C LEU A 82 3.17 11.48 2.60
N ALA A 83 2.80 11.61 1.33
CA ALA A 83 3.43 12.54 0.40
C ALA A 83 3.35 13.99 0.90
N ALA A 84 2.17 14.42 1.35
CA ALA A 84 1.96 15.76 1.88
C ALA A 84 2.83 16.03 3.12
N ARG A 85 2.95 15.05 4.03
CA ARG A 85 3.78 15.19 5.24
C ARG A 85 5.27 15.23 4.93
N VAL A 86 5.73 14.40 3.99
CA VAL A 86 7.12 14.44 3.54
C VAL A 86 7.40 15.80 2.92
N LEU A 87 6.55 16.27 1.99
CA LEU A 87 6.74 17.57 1.35
C LEU A 87 6.78 18.71 2.37
N ALA A 88 5.87 18.71 3.35
CA ALA A 88 5.85 19.72 4.39
C ALA A 88 7.09 19.69 5.30
N ALA A 89 7.67 18.50 5.52
CA ALA A 89 8.85 18.33 6.37
C ALA A 89 10.17 18.63 5.65
N THR A 90 10.28 18.33 4.35
CA THR A 90 11.53 18.44 3.60
C THR A 90 11.56 19.63 2.64
N GLY A 91 10.40 20.10 2.18
CA GLY A 91 10.29 21.05 1.06
C GLY A 91 10.75 20.48 -0.29
N ASP A 92 11.09 19.18 -0.36
CA ASP A 92 11.73 18.56 -1.52
C ASP A 92 10.80 17.58 -2.24
N VAL A 93 10.46 17.92 -3.48
CA VAL A 93 9.59 17.13 -4.35
C VAL A 93 10.29 15.87 -4.86
N ASP A 94 11.61 15.89 -5.04
CA ASP A 94 12.36 14.73 -5.53
C ASP A 94 12.40 13.63 -4.46
N THR A 95 12.56 14.00 -3.19
CA THR A 95 12.38 13.08 -2.05
C THR A 95 10.97 12.48 -2.02
N VAL A 96 9.92 13.27 -2.25
CA VAL A 96 8.55 12.75 -2.31
C VAL A 96 8.39 11.76 -3.47
N GLN A 97 8.92 12.09 -4.65
CA GLN A 97 8.89 11.19 -5.81
C GLN A 97 9.59 9.86 -5.49
N ALA A 98 10.78 9.91 -4.89
CA ALA A 98 11.56 8.73 -4.53
C ALA A 98 10.79 7.84 -3.54
N ILE A 99 10.20 8.43 -2.49
CA ILE A 99 9.40 7.70 -1.49
C ILE A 99 8.14 7.09 -2.10
N LEU A 100 7.49 7.80 -3.03
CA LEU A 100 6.34 7.27 -3.75
C LEU A 100 6.73 6.24 -4.83
N GLY A 101 8.00 6.14 -5.21
CA GLY A 101 8.45 5.25 -6.28
C GLY A 101 7.89 5.61 -7.64
N HIS A 102 7.67 6.89 -7.93
CA HIS A 102 7.25 7.33 -9.26
C HIS A 102 8.46 7.59 -10.15
N GLN A 103 8.40 7.11 -11.40
CA GLN A 103 9.46 7.35 -12.39
C GLN A 103 9.38 8.76 -13.02
N CYS A 104 8.21 9.40 -12.96
CA CYS A 104 7.98 10.71 -13.52
C CYS A 104 7.30 11.61 -12.48
N LEU A 105 7.76 12.86 -12.37
CA LEU A 105 7.22 13.87 -11.46
C LEU A 105 5.72 14.10 -11.70
N ASP A 106 5.25 13.99 -12.94
CA ASP A 106 3.84 14.17 -13.28
C ASP A 106 2.92 13.20 -12.54
N HIS A 107 3.40 11.99 -12.23
CA HIS A 107 2.65 11.00 -11.47
C HIS A 107 2.61 11.31 -9.96
N SER A 108 3.55 12.14 -9.48
CA SER A 108 3.60 12.63 -8.09
C SER A 108 2.68 13.82 -7.86
N LYS A 109 2.41 14.65 -8.91
CA LYS A 109 1.56 15.85 -8.80
C LYS A 109 0.24 15.62 -8.06
N PRO A 110 -0.53 14.54 -8.31
CA PRO A 110 -1.78 14.30 -7.58
C PRO A 110 -1.59 14.10 -6.07
N TYR A 111 -0.39 13.81 -5.60
CA TYR A 111 -0.06 13.57 -4.19
C TYR A 111 0.52 14.81 -3.48
N LEU A 112 0.91 15.85 -4.22
CA LEU A 112 1.50 17.08 -3.68
C LEU A 112 0.39 18.06 -3.27
N SER A 113 -0.23 17.83 -2.11
CA SER A 113 -1.12 18.81 -1.50
C SER A 113 -0.34 19.76 -0.59
N ILE A 114 -0.42 21.06 -0.86
CA ILE A 114 0.18 22.11 -0.04
C ILE A 114 -0.91 22.75 0.82
N ASP A 115 -0.60 23.04 2.07
CA ASP A 115 -1.51 23.74 2.98
C ASP A 115 -1.80 25.17 2.49
N GLN A 116 -3.05 25.62 2.61
CA GLN A 116 -3.44 26.96 2.15
C GLN A 116 -2.74 28.08 2.91
N GLY A 117 -2.38 27.87 4.17
CA GLY A 117 -1.60 28.83 4.95
C GLY A 117 -0.20 29.02 4.38
N VAL A 118 0.45 27.94 3.93
CA VAL A 118 1.75 28.00 3.25
C VAL A 118 1.65 28.78 1.94
N ILE A 119 0.60 28.50 1.14
CA ILE A 119 0.34 29.24 -0.11
C ILE A 119 0.16 30.73 0.19
N ARG A 120 -0.66 31.07 1.18
CA ARG A 120 -0.91 32.47 1.57
C ARG A 120 0.38 33.15 2.00
N HIS A 121 1.17 32.52 2.86
CA HIS A 121 2.43 33.07 3.34
C HIS A 121 3.43 33.32 2.19
N ALA A 122 3.50 32.41 1.21
CA ALA A 122 4.33 32.60 0.03
C ALA A 122 3.94 33.84 -0.78
N PHE A 123 2.63 34.12 -0.91
CA PHE A 123 2.15 35.35 -1.55
C PHE A 123 2.47 36.60 -0.72
N GLU A 124 2.37 36.53 0.60
CA GLU A 124 2.71 37.66 1.50
C GLU A 124 4.19 38.05 1.43
N ILE A 125 5.11 37.10 1.23
CA ILE A 125 6.54 37.38 1.09
C ILE A 125 6.90 37.95 -0.31
N ALA A 126 6.13 37.58 -1.33
CA ALA A 126 6.43 37.95 -2.72
C ALA A 126 5.94 39.35 -3.12
N LEU A 127 5.16 40.01 -2.28
CA LEU A 127 4.61 41.37 -2.42
C LEU A 127 5.46 42.38 -1.65
#